data_AF-A0A2E6G6V7-F1
#
_entry.id   AF-A0A2E6G6V7-F1
#
_cell.length_a   1.000
_cell.length_b   1.000
_cell.length_c   1.000
_cell.angle_alpha   90.00
_cell.angle_beta   90.00
_cell.angle_gamma   90.00
#
_symmetry.space_group_name_H-M   'P 1'
#
loop_
_entity.id
_entity.type
_entity.pdbx_description
1 polymer ?
#
loop_
_entity_poly.entity_id
_entity_poly.type
_entity_poly.pdbx_seq_one_letter_code
_entity_poly.pdbx_strand_id
1 'polypeptide(L)'
;MWEYRDRYAFHIPEFNYYEGEVLYEKWFEAGEVGLTTDQPHFPFRRLRMERIVEINGKKSKLSAKSLSTSKDGPERTITIKGSTGSLYEVQIGGKRGPSCSCKGYQFRRSCRHIVEAEKLAA
;
A
#
# COMPACT_ATOMS: atom_id res chain seq x y z
N MET A 1 12.93 10.46 -4.75
CA MET A 1 12.73 11.92 -4.63
C MET A 1 12.96 12.38 -3.19
N TRP A 2 12.39 11.69 -2.20
CA TRP A 2 12.56 12.04 -0.79
C TRP A 2 14.03 12.07 -0.31
N GLU A 3 14.83 11.08 -0.70
CA GLU A 3 16.27 10.98 -0.36
C GLU A 3 17.13 12.14 -0.88
N TYR A 4 16.62 12.93 -1.82
CA TYR A 4 17.32 14.06 -2.44
C TYR A 4 16.62 15.39 -2.18
N ARG A 5 15.75 15.46 -1.17
CA ARG A 5 14.99 16.67 -0.78
C ARG A 5 15.91 17.86 -0.49
N ASP A 6 17.06 17.59 0.13
CA ASP A 6 18.10 18.57 0.47
C ASP A 6 18.70 19.27 -0.74
N ARG A 7 18.62 18.66 -1.93
CA ARG A 7 19.11 19.24 -3.19
C ARG A 7 18.17 20.29 -3.79
N TYR A 8 16.95 20.40 -3.30
CA TYR A 8 15.98 21.38 -3.80
C TYR A 8 16.22 22.75 -3.18
N ALA A 9 16.13 23.80 -4.01
CA ALA A 9 16.32 25.18 -3.58
C ALA A 9 15.22 25.70 -2.62
N PHE A 10 14.11 24.97 -2.49
CA PHE A 10 12.99 25.30 -1.61
C PHE A 10 12.69 24.16 -0.65
N HIS A 11 12.21 24.51 0.54
CA HIS A 11 11.85 23.53 1.57
C HIS A 11 10.64 22.70 1.13
N ILE A 12 10.84 21.40 0.94
CA ILE A 12 9.77 20.45 0.66
C ILE A 12 9.29 19.86 2.00
N PRO A 13 8.05 20.14 2.45
CA PRO A 13 7.53 19.56 3.68
C PRO A 13 7.29 18.04 3.53
N GLU A 14 7.41 17.31 4.64
CA GLU A 14 7.15 15.86 4.68
C GLU A 14 5.66 15.53 4.57
N PHE A 15 4.83 16.35 5.21
CA PHE A 15 3.39 16.22 5.22
C PHE A 15 2.75 17.50 4.67
N ASN A 16 1.65 17.31 3.95
CA ASN A 16 0.79 18.40 3.55
C ASN A 16 -0.49 18.31 4.38
N TYR A 17 -0.89 19.44 4.93
CA TYR A 17 -2.12 19.58 5.69
C TYR A 17 -3.18 20.18 4.80
N TYR A 18 -4.37 19.58 4.84
CA TYR A 18 -5.51 20.04 4.08
C TYR A 18 -6.72 20.05 4.99
N GLU A 19 -7.58 21.05 4.80
CA GLU A 19 -8.85 21.20 5.47
C GLU A 19 -9.96 21.25 4.43
N GLY A 20 -11.12 20.71 4.77
CA GLY A 20 -12.26 20.61 3.86
C GLY A 20 -13.27 19.60 4.33
N GLU A 21 -14.35 19.47 3.56
CA GLU A 21 -15.41 18.52 3.80
C GLU A 21 -15.09 17.17 3.14
N VAL A 22 -15.48 16.10 3.84
CA VAL A 22 -15.28 14.73 3.34
C VAL A 22 -16.34 14.42 2.29
N LEU A 23 -15.88 14.03 1.11
CA LEU A 23 -16.73 13.70 -0.04
C LEU A 23 -16.44 12.28 -0.52
N TYR A 24 -17.49 11.58 -0.94
CA TYR A 24 -17.41 10.24 -1.52
C TYR A 24 -18.06 10.24 -2.88
N GLU A 25 -17.32 9.84 -3.90
CA GLU A 25 -17.81 9.70 -5.27
C GLU A 25 -17.94 8.24 -5.66
N LYS A 26 -18.90 7.94 -6.54
CA LYS A 26 -19.15 6.56 -7.00
C LYS A 26 -17.97 5.92 -7.73
N TRP A 27 -17.08 6.74 -8.30
CA TRP A 27 -15.92 6.32 -9.07
C TRP A 27 -14.63 6.31 -8.25
N PHE A 28 -14.69 6.56 -6.93
CA PHE A 28 -13.54 6.37 -6.05
C PHE A 28 -13.25 4.88 -5.84
N GLU A 29 -11.97 4.53 -5.79
CA GLU A 29 -11.54 3.18 -5.46
C GLU A 29 -11.77 2.89 -3.97
N ALA A 30 -11.82 1.60 -3.61
CA ALA A 30 -11.94 1.21 -2.21
C ALA A 30 -10.72 1.72 -1.41
N GLY A 31 -10.98 2.46 -0.32
CA GLY A 31 -9.92 3.08 0.48
C GLY A 31 -9.47 4.45 -0.03
N GLU A 32 -10.17 5.04 -1.01
CA GLU A 32 -10.02 6.44 -1.39
C GLU A 32 -11.11 7.30 -0.75
N VAL A 33 -10.74 8.53 -0.39
CA VAL A 33 -11.63 9.55 0.16
C VAL A 33 -11.35 10.89 -0.50
N GLY A 34 -12.41 11.67 -0.72
CA GLY A 34 -12.32 13.03 -1.23
C GLY A 34 -12.30 14.03 -0.08
N LEU A 35 -11.51 15.08 -0.24
CA LEU A 35 -11.55 16.26 0.62
C LEU A 35 -11.82 17.48 -0.26
N THR A 36 -12.88 18.24 -0.01
CA THR A 36 -13.13 19.48 -0.75
C THR A 36 -12.02 20.48 -0.51
N THR A 37 -11.81 21.39 -1.46
CA THR A 37 -10.77 22.42 -1.35
C THR A 37 -11.25 23.76 -1.83
N ASP A 38 -10.64 24.81 -1.30
CA ASP A 38 -11.00 26.21 -1.56
C ASP A 38 -10.59 26.70 -2.96
N GLN A 39 -10.06 25.81 -3.80
CA GLN A 39 -9.49 26.14 -5.11
C GLN A 39 -10.53 25.92 -6.22
N PRO A 40 -10.91 26.96 -6.99
CA PRO A 40 -11.95 26.83 -8.03
C PRO A 40 -11.63 25.79 -9.11
N HIS A 41 -10.36 25.63 -9.46
CA HIS A 41 -9.91 24.69 -10.48
C HIS A 41 -9.69 23.26 -9.95
N PHE A 42 -9.67 23.08 -8.63
CA PHE A 42 -9.49 21.80 -7.96
C PHE A 42 -10.58 21.68 -6.89
N PRO A 43 -11.79 21.24 -7.24
CA PRO A 43 -12.94 21.26 -6.33
C PRO A 43 -12.77 20.30 -5.14
N PHE A 44 -12.00 19.22 -5.34
CA PHE A 44 -11.66 18.28 -4.28
C PHE A 44 -10.32 17.59 -4.57
N ARG A 45 -9.68 17.11 -3.50
CA ARG A 45 -8.49 16.27 -3.52
C ARG A 45 -8.86 14.84 -3.20
N ARG A 46 -8.39 13.91 -4.03
CA ARG A 46 -8.55 12.48 -3.79
C ARG A 46 -7.34 11.96 -3.01
N LEU A 47 -7.59 11.40 -1.84
CA LEU A 47 -6.59 10.92 -0.89
C LEU A 47 -6.79 9.43 -0.64
N ARG A 48 -5.70 8.68 -0.61
CA ARG A 48 -5.72 7.28 -0.18
C ARG A 48 -5.66 7.24 1.34
N MET A 49 -6.60 6.55 1.98
CA MET A 49 -6.70 6.45 3.44
C MET A 49 -5.41 5.91 4.07
N GLU A 50 -4.67 5.07 3.34
CA GLU A 50 -3.37 4.50 3.75
C GLU A 50 -2.29 5.56 4.01
N ARG A 51 -2.40 6.71 3.33
CA ARG A 51 -1.41 7.79 3.38
C ARG A 51 -1.78 8.88 4.38
N ILE A 52 -2.93 8.76 5.06
CA ILE A 52 -3.39 9.74 6.03
C ILE A 52 -2.73 9.45 7.38
N VAL A 53 -1.82 10.32 7.79
CA VAL A 53 -1.05 10.16 9.05
C VAL A 53 -1.84 10.69 10.24
N GLU A 54 -2.60 11.77 10.06
CA GLU A 54 -3.30 12.48 11.12
C GLU A 54 -4.64 13.00 10.64
N ILE A 55 -5.65 12.98 11.52
CA ILE A 55 -6.97 13.57 11.29
C ILE A 55 -7.32 14.38 12.54
N ASN A 56 -7.57 15.69 12.38
CA ASN A 56 -7.98 16.60 13.45
C ASN A 56 -7.09 16.53 14.71
N GLY A 57 -5.76 16.58 14.55
CA GLY A 57 -4.84 16.52 15.70
C GLY A 57 -4.59 15.12 16.25
N LYS A 58 -5.27 14.08 15.72
CA LYS A 58 -5.20 12.71 16.21
C LYS A 58 -4.51 11.81 15.18
N LYS A 59 -3.45 11.11 15.62
CA LYS A 59 -2.77 10.11 14.78
C LYS A 59 -3.79 9.07 14.28
N SER A 60 -3.85 8.92 12.97
CA SER A 60 -4.77 7.98 12.34
C SER A 60 -4.27 6.55 12.57
N LYS A 61 -5.19 5.63 12.87
CA LYS A 61 -4.89 4.18 12.89
C LYS A 61 -4.99 3.55 11.49
N LEU A 62 -5.37 4.36 10.48
CA LEU A 62 -5.62 3.90 9.11
C LEU A 62 -4.31 3.61 8.37
N SER A 63 -3.26 4.40 8.63
CA SER A 63 -1.94 4.20 8.02
C SER A 63 -1.34 2.82 8.30
N ALA A 64 -1.64 2.25 9.47
CA ALA A 64 -1.18 0.90 9.85
C ALA A 64 -2.04 -0.22 9.25
N LYS A 65 -3.34 0.02 9.05
CA LYS A 65 -4.31 -1.02 8.64
C LYS A 65 -4.45 -1.18 7.12
N SER A 66 -3.98 -0.19 6.36
CA SER A 66 -3.98 -0.24 4.90
C SER A 66 -2.73 -0.88 4.28
N LEU A 67 -1.74 -1.23 5.10
CA LEU A 67 -0.66 -2.12 4.68
C LEU A 67 -1.14 -3.59 4.57
N SER A 68 -2.40 -3.89 4.88
CA SER A 68 -2.97 -5.23 4.74
C SER A 68 -3.76 -5.35 3.44
N THR A 69 -3.14 -6.02 2.47
CA THR A 69 -3.79 -6.86 1.45
C THR A 69 -4.95 -6.24 0.66
N SER A 70 -4.63 -5.34 -0.27
CA SER A 70 -5.45 -5.16 -1.47
C SER A 70 -4.82 -5.98 -2.60
N LYS A 71 -5.63 -6.60 -3.48
CA LYS A 71 -5.15 -7.32 -4.69
C LYS A 71 -4.27 -6.45 -5.62
N ASP A 72 -4.28 -5.13 -5.42
CA ASP A 72 -3.46 -4.12 -6.09
C ASP A 72 -2.43 -3.43 -5.17
N GLY A 73 -2.10 -4.04 -4.03
CA GLY A 73 -1.09 -3.54 -3.09
C GLY A 73 0.35 -3.64 -3.62
N PRO A 74 1.31 -2.91 -3.03
CA PRO A 74 2.71 -2.97 -3.43
C PRO A 74 3.22 -4.41 -3.32
N GLU A 75 3.91 -4.86 -4.37
CA GLU A 75 4.51 -6.20 -4.45
C GLU A 75 5.44 -6.43 -3.25
N ARG A 76 5.14 -7.42 -2.42
CA ARG A 76 5.96 -7.78 -1.25
C ARG A 76 6.67 -9.07 -1.52
N THR A 77 7.98 -9.06 -1.36
CA THR A 77 8.81 -10.27 -1.40
C THR A 77 9.07 -10.74 0.02
N ILE A 78 8.61 -11.95 0.34
CA ILE A 78 8.78 -12.59 1.64
C ILE A 78 9.68 -13.81 1.46
N THR A 79 10.68 -13.95 2.33
CA THR A 79 11.57 -15.11 2.35
C THR A 79 11.04 -16.16 3.32
N ILE A 80 10.75 -17.37 2.83
CA ILE A 80 10.19 -18.47 3.62
C ILE A 80 11.14 -19.66 3.60
N LYS A 81 11.38 -20.26 4.76
CA LYS A 81 12.12 -21.51 4.87
C LYS A 81 11.23 -22.67 4.43
N GLY A 82 11.64 -23.38 3.40
CA GLY A 82 10.98 -24.62 2.98
C GLY A 82 11.30 -25.78 3.92
N SER A 83 10.56 -26.88 3.73
CA SER A 83 10.67 -28.10 4.53
C SER A 83 12.08 -28.71 4.58
N THR A 84 12.93 -28.40 3.60
CA THR A 84 14.32 -28.89 3.48
C THR A 84 15.35 -27.90 4.04
N GLY A 85 14.93 -26.80 4.66
CA GLY A 85 15.79 -25.74 5.18
C GLY A 85 16.23 -24.71 4.12
N SER A 86 15.88 -24.92 2.85
CA SER A 86 16.17 -23.97 1.75
C SER A 86 15.27 -22.74 1.84
N LEU A 87 15.82 -21.56 1.59
CA LEU A 87 15.08 -20.29 1.56
C LEU A 87 14.43 -20.10 0.18
N TYR A 88 13.14 -19.80 0.16
CA TYR A 88 12.37 -19.49 -1.05
C TYR A 88 11.83 -18.07 -0.97
N GLU A 89 11.86 -17.37 -2.10
CA GLU A 89 11.27 -16.04 -2.23
C GLU A 89 9.84 -16.20 -2.75
N VAL A 90 8.90 -15.59 -2.01
CA VAL A 90 7.48 -15.56 -2.33
C VAL A 90 7.07 -14.10 -2.52
N GLN A 91 6.63 -13.78 -3.71
CA GLN A 91 6.03 -12.50 -4.04
C GLN A 91 4.52 -12.60 -3.84
N ILE A 92 3.96 -11.74 -3.00
CA ILE A 92 2.51 -11.63 -2.79
C ILE A 92 2.07 -10.21 -3.13
N GLY A 93 0.91 -10.12 -3.80
CA GLY A 93 0.34 -8.85 -4.23
C GLY A 93 0.79 -8.43 -5.62
N GLY A 94 0.29 -7.28 -6.07
CA GLY A 94 0.52 -6.76 -7.42
C GLY A 94 -0.34 -7.39 -8.51
N LYS A 95 -0.40 -6.71 -9.67
CA LYS A 95 -1.23 -7.07 -10.83
C LYS A 95 -0.96 -8.45 -11.42
N ARG A 96 0.21 -9.05 -11.15
CA ARG A 96 0.62 -10.37 -11.69
C ARG A 96 0.20 -11.56 -10.82
N GLY A 97 -0.35 -11.32 -9.63
CA GLY A 97 -0.73 -12.38 -8.69
C GLY A 97 0.47 -12.99 -7.94
N PRO A 98 0.22 -13.91 -6.99
CA PRO A 98 1.26 -14.45 -6.12
C PRO A 98 2.22 -15.35 -6.89
N SER A 99 3.52 -15.17 -6.68
CA SER A 99 4.62 -15.90 -7.34
C SER A 99 5.56 -16.50 -6.30
N CYS A 100 6.10 -17.70 -6.57
CA CYS A 100 7.03 -18.36 -5.65
C CYS A 100 8.14 -19.07 -6.44
N SER A 101 9.40 -18.95 -5.99
CA SER A 101 10.56 -19.58 -6.63
C SER A 101 10.66 -21.10 -6.43
N CYS A 102 9.75 -21.72 -5.68
CA CYS A 102 9.79 -23.16 -5.44
C CYS A 102 9.37 -23.98 -6.67
N LYS A 103 9.99 -25.17 -6.84
CA LYS A 103 9.63 -26.11 -7.92
C LYS A 103 8.13 -26.42 -7.96
N GLY A 104 7.49 -26.55 -6.80
CA GLY A 104 6.05 -26.82 -6.72
C GLY A 104 5.18 -25.76 -7.39
N TYR A 105 5.54 -24.49 -7.27
CA TYR A 105 4.86 -23.39 -7.94
C TYR A 105 5.10 -23.40 -9.44
N GLN A 106 6.32 -23.72 -9.89
CA GLN A 106 6.63 -23.84 -11.32
C GLN A 106 5.75 -24.88 -12.04
N PHE A 107 5.44 -26.01 -11.38
CA PHE A 107 4.61 -27.07 -11.97
C PHE A 107 3.10 -26.86 -11.79
N ARG A 108 2.65 -26.35 -10.64
CA ARG A 108 1.22 -26.34 -10.27
C ARG A 108 0.63 -24.95 -10.11
N ARG A 109 1.44 -23.89 -10.24
CA ARG A 109 1.09 -22.47 -10.00
C ARG A 109 0.43 -22.22 -8.63
N SER A 110 0.58 -23.17 -7.72
CA SER A 110 0.04 -23.17 -6.37
C SER A 110 1.02 -23.96 -5.49
N CYS A 111 1.40 -23.39 -4.35
CA CYS A 111 2.34 -24.04 -3.43
C CYS A 111 1.98 -23.72 -1.98
N ARG A 112 2.43 -24.58 -1.07
CA ARG A 112 2.22 -24.38 0.37
C ARG A 112 2.85 -23.08 0.88
N HIS A 113 3.96 -22.66 0.29
CA HIS A 113 4.64 -21.44 0.68
C HIS A 113 3.78 -20.19 0.44
N ILE A 114 2.99 -20.11 -0.65
CA ILE A 114 2.09 -18.98 -0.88
C ILE A 114 1.01 -18.91 0.20
N VAL A 115 0.44 -20.05 0.60
CA VAL A 115 -0.59 -20.10 1.66
C VAL A 115 -0.02 -19.67 3.01
N GLU A 116 1.22 -20.07 3.32
CA GLU A 116 1.92 -19.63 4.54
C GLU A 116 2.29 -18.14 4.46
N ALA A 117 2.70 -17.67 3.29
CA ALA A 117 3.03 -16.27 3.04
C ALA A 117 1.79 -15.37 3.18
N GLU A 118 0.63 -15.80 2.68
CA GLU A 118 -0.64 -15.09 2.82
C GLU A 118 -1.09 -15.00 4.28
N LYS A 119 -0.88 -16.06 5.08
CA LYS A 119 -1.16 -16.04 6.53
C LYS A 119 -0.23 -15.14 7.32
N LEU A 120 1.02 -14.99 6.89
CA LEU A 120 1.98 -14.05 7.51
C LEU A 120 1.72 -12.60 7.11
N ALA A 121 1.05 -12.38 5.98
CA ALA A 121 0.73 -11.07 5.45
C ALA A 121 -0.66 -10.53 5.88
N ALA A 122 -1.49 -11.36 6.54
CA ALA A 122 -2.80 -11.03 7.09
C ALA A 122 -2.70 -10.59 8.57
#